data_AF-A0A914SRM5-F1
#
_entry.id   AF-A0A914SRM5-F1
#
_cell.length_a   1.000
_cell.length_b   1.000
_cell.length_c   1.000
_cell.angle_alpha   90.00
_cell.angle_beta   90.00
_cell.angle_gamma   90.00
#
_symmetry.space_group_name_H-M   'P 1'
#
loop_
_entity.id
_entity.type
_entity.pdbx_description
1 polymer ?
#
loop_
_entity_poly.entity_id
_entity_poly.type
_entity_poly.pdbx_seq_one_letter_code
_entity_poly.pdbx_strand_id
1 'polypeptide(L)'
;MSFFRCASGAVRSLFKGTTPPRVSTPPAVQKQSTRKYCDEAPEHKIFCIENYDQFRDGVLNSAYPVLVAFHADWSGPSQMYIPRIENAAMHYDMLTVAKVNIDYCSDVAEEFGVENVPTIIGFNNGEEISRIEGVLEEDNLYNLCEHILEHVHQ
;
A
#
# COMPACT_ATOMS: atom_id res chain seq x y z
N MET A 1 -47.60 51.98 -35.57
CA MET A 1 -48.08 51.58 -34.23
C MET A 1 -47.98 50.06 -34.13
N SER A 2 -47.48 49.57 -32.99
CA SER A 2 -47.36 48.16 -32.54
C SER A 2 -46.36 47.30 -33.33
N PHE A 3 -45.14 47.01 -32.84
CA PHE A 3 -44.75 46.28 -31.62
C PHE A 3 -45.46 44.92 -31.43
N PHE A 4 -44.72 43.83 -31.62
CA PHE A 4 -44.51 42.68 -30.71
C PHE A 4 -44.40 41.32 -31.42
N ARG A 5 -43.25 40.66 -31.21
CA ARG A 5 -43.05 39.26 -30.76
C ARG A 5 -41.54 38.96 -30.88
N CYS A 6 -40.75 39.19 -29.85
CA CYS A 6 -40.55 38.34 -28.67
C CYS A 6 -40.18 36.90 -29.05
N ALA A 7 -38.86 36.65 -29.16
CA ALA A 7 -38.24 35.33 -29.22
C ALA A 7 -37.74 34.97 -27.83
N SER A 8 -38.17 33.82 -27.30
CA SER A 8 -37.59 33.21 -26.09
C SER A 8 -37.97 31.73 -26.03
N GLY A 9 -36.99 30.88 -25.79
CA GLY A 9 -37.20 29.54 -25.24
C GLY A 9 -36.59 28.41 -26.05
N ALA A 10 -35.33 28.08 -25.76
CA ALA A 10 -34.87 26.69 -25.72
C ALA A 10 -33.52 26.62 -24.97
N VAL A 11 -33.60 26.46 -23.65
CA VAL A 11 -32.50 25.95 -22.83
C VAL A 11 -32.26 24.49 -23.20
N ARG A 12 -31.06 24.16 -23.67
CA ARG A 12 -30.58 22.77 -23.75
C ARG A 12 -29.33 22.61 -22.90
N SER A 13 -29.58 21.90 -21.80
CA SER A 13 -28.65 21.26 -20.89
C SER A 13 -27.51 20.54 -21.64
N LEU A 14 -26.27 20.90 -21.31
CA LEU A 14 -25.04 20.23 -21.75
C LEU A 14 -24.48 19.43 -20.56
N PHE A 15 -25.04 18.26 -20.29
CA PHE A 15 -24.35 17.22 -19.52
C PHE A 15 -23.42 16.48 -20.49
N LYS A 16 -22.14 16.83 -20.49
CA LYS A 16 -21.11 15.98 -21.08
C LYS A 16 -20.74 14.91 -20.05
N GLY A 17 -21.31 13.73 -20.23
CA GLY A 17 -20.81 12.51 -19.59
C GLY A 17 -19.45 12.15 -20.15
N THR A 18 -18.49 11.88 -19.27
CA THR A 18 -17.26 11.18 -19.59
C THR A 18 -17.21 9.96 -18.68
N THR A 19 -17.62 8.82 -19.21
CA THR A 19 -17.38 7.50 -18.62
C THR A 19 -15.88 7.21 -18.62
N PRO A 20 -15.27 6.75 -17.51
CA PRO A 20 -13.90 6.27 -17.54
C PRO A 20 -13.79 4.99 -18.41
N PRO A 21 -12.64 4.76 -19.08
CA PRO A 21 -12.45 3.60 -19.94
C PRO A 21 -12.40 2.31 -19.11
N ARG A 22 -13.15 1.31 -19.59
CA ARG A 22 -13.15 -0.08 -19.12
C ARG A 22 -11.77 -0.69 -19.40
N VAL A 23 -10.96 -0.89 -18.36
CA VAL A 23 -9.75 -1.71 -18.44
C VAL A 23 -10.18 -3.17 -18.50
N SER A 24 -9.73 -3.84 -19.56
CA SER A 24 -9.96 -5.25 -19.85
C SER A 24 -9.31 -6.12 -18.79
N THR A 25 -10.09 -7.00 -18.17
CA THR A 25 -9.63 -8.05 -17.25
C THR A 25 -8.58 -8.96 -17.89
N PRO A 26 -7.44 -9.25 -17.22
CA PRO A 26 -6.55 -10.36 -17.60
C PRO A 26 -7.21 -11.73 -17.33
N PRO A 27 -6.76 -12.80 -18.01
CA PRO A 27 -7.44 -14.10 -18.01
C PRO A 27 -7.34 -14.82 -16.66
N ALA A 28 -8.44 -15.45 -16.27
CA ALA A 28 -8.56 -16.27 -15.07
C ALA A 28 -7.55 -17.44 -15.08
N VAL A 29 -6.59 -17.42 -14.17
CA VAL A 29 -5.72 -18.56 -13.84
C VAL A 29 -6.39 -19.39 -12.76
N GLN A 30 -6.55 -20.69 -13.03
CA GLN A 30 -7.32 -21.63 -12.21
C GLN A 30 -6.53 -22.14 -11.00
N LYS A 31 -7.26 -22.24 -9.88
CA LYS A 31 -6.83 -22.58 -8.51
C LYS A 31 -6.21 -23.98 -8.39
N GLN A 32 -5.06 -24.08 -7.73
CA GLN A 32 -4.62 -25.31 -7.04
C GLN A 32 -4.11 -24.99 -5.63
N SER A 33 -5.06 -25.09 -4.68
CA SER A 33 -4.95 -25.58 -3.31
C SER A 33 -3.54 -25.82 -2.72
N THR A 34 -3.03 -24.86 -1.94
CA THR A 34 -2.46 -25.06 -0.59
C THR A 34 -2.45 -23.73 0.19
N ARG A 35 -3.04 -23.76 1.39
CA ARG A 35 -3.09 -22.71 2.45
C ARG A 35 -3.96 -21.46 2.23
N LYS A 36 -5.18 -21.54 2.78
CA LYS A 36 -5.83 -20.61 3.73
C LYS A 36 -5.88 -19.09 3.48
N TYR A 37 -5.51 -18.55 2.33
CA TYR A 37 -5.76 -17.14 2.06
C TYR A 37 -7.23 -16.96 1.61
N CYS A 38 -8.06 -16.36 2.47
CA CYS A 38 -9.44 -16.00 2.14
C CYS A 38 -9.44 -15.05 0.92
N ASP A 39 -10.31 -15.34 -0.05
CA ASP A 39 -10.38 -14.78 -1.42
C ASP A 39 -10.66 -13.25 -1.52
N GLU A 40 -10.43 -12.44 -0.47
CA GLU A 40 -10.70 -10.99 -0.48
C GLU A 40 -9.38 -10.22 -0.32
N ALA A 41 -8.83 -9.73 -1.44
CA ALA A 41 -7.63 -8.89 -1.42
C ALA A 41 -7.85 -7.67 -0.51
N PRO A 42 -6.87 -7.28 0.33
CA PRO A 42 -7.05 -6.18 1.29
C PRO A 42 -7.32 -4.87 0.53
N GLU A 43 -8.53 -4.35 0.66
CA GLU A 43 -8.96 -3.12 -0.03
C GLU A 43 -8.20 -1.87 0.46
N HIS A 44 -7.39 -1.98 1.53
CA HIS A 44 -6.47 -0.93 2.02
C HIS A 44 -5.04 -1.50 2.13
N LYS A 45 -4.30 -1.40 1.03
CA LYS A 45 -2.95 -1.97 0.88
C LYS A 45 -1.87 -1.20 1.64
N ILE A 46 -2.12 0.07 1.98
CA ILE A 46 -1.14 0.97 2.58
C ILE A 46 -1.81 1.70 3.75
N PHE A 47 -1.24 1.63 4.95
CA PHE A 47 -1.77 2.27 6.15
C PHE A 47 -0.66 2.83 7.03
N CYS A 48 -1.01 3.78 7.90
CA CYS A 48 -0.11 4.36 8.90
C CYS A 48 -0.35 3.72 10.26
N ILE A 49 0.73 3.50 10.99
CA ILE A 49 0.74 3.02 12.38
C ILE A 49 1.12 4.18 13.28
N GLU A 50 0.24 4.49 14.23
CA GLU A 50 0.41 5.60 15.18
C GLU A 50 0.64 5.13 16.63
N ASN A 51 0.48 3.84 16.91
CA ASN A 51 0.73 3.25 18.23
C ASN A 51 0.96 1.73 18.15
N TYR A 52 1.38 1.15 19.28
CA TYR A 52 1.66 -0.28 19.41
C TYR A 52 0.46 -1.18 19.10
N ASP A 53 -0.75 -0.85 19.55
CA ASP A 53 -1.92 -1.70 19.31
C ASP A 53 -2.22 -1.81 17.82
N GLN A 54 -2.13 -0.72 17.07
CA GLN A 54 -2.24 -0.74 15.61
C GLN A 54 -1.12 -1.58 14.98
N PHE A 55 0.11 -1.49 15.48
CA PHE A 55 1.22 -2.31 14.99
C PHE A 55 0.95 -3.80 15.22
N ARG A 56 0.57 -4.17 16.44
CA ARG A 56 0.23 -5.55 16.80
C ARG A 56 -0.87 -6.10 15.89
N ASP A 57 -1.95 -5.35 15.71
CA ASP A 57 -3.11 -5.86 14.99
C ASP A 57 -2.94 -5.80 13.47
N GLY A 58 -2.27 -4.76 12.95
CA GLY A 58 -2.05 -4.54 11.52
C GLY A 58 -0.81 -5.24 10.94
N VAL A 59 0.18 -5.60 11.77
CA VAL A 59 1.44 -6.23 11.35
C VAL A 59 1.56 -7.64 11.93
N LEU A 60 1.59 -7.76 13.25
CA LEU A 60 1.90 -9.03 13.91
C LEU A 60 0.78 -10.07 13.76
N ASN A 61 -0.47 -9.61 13.87
CA ASN A 61 -1.66 -10.44 13.71
C ASN A 61 -2.22 -10.44 12.27
N SER A 62 -1.49 -9.84 11.32
CA SER A 62 -1.93 -9.76 9.93
C SER A 62 -2.04 -11.15 9.32
N ALA A 63 -3.14 -11.39 8.59
CA ALA A 63 -3.32 -12.59 7.78
C ALA A 63 -2.45 -12.58 6.51
N TYR A 64 -1.90 -11.42 6.16
CA TYR A 64 -1.22 -11.13 4.91
C TYR A 64 0.22 -10.68 5.20
N PRO A 65 1.19 -10.97 4.32
CA PRO A 65 2.53 -10.43 4.48
C PRO A 65 2.49 -8.91 4.49
N VAL A 66 3.27 -8.32 5.40
CA VAL A 66 3.30 -6.89 5.66
C VAL A 66 4.72 -6.38 5.51
N LEU A 67 4.89 -5.37 4.68
CA LEU A 67 6.14 -4.64 4.55
C LEU A 67 6.03 -3.37 5.42
N VAL A 68 6.79 -3.36 6.51
CA VAL A 68 6.82 -2.24 7.44
C VAL A 68 7.92 -1.29 7.04
N ALA A 69 7.55 -0.03 6.77
CA ALA A 69 8.48 1.05 6.49
C ALA A 69 8.61 1.96 7.71
N PHE A 70 9.70 1.82 8.45
CA PHE A 70 10.07 2.74 9.51
C PHE A 70 10.66 4.00 8.93
N HIS A 71 10.07 5.14 9.27
CA HIS A 71 10.43 6.44 8.72
C HIS A 71 10.41 7.54 9.77
N ALA A 72 10.92 8.71 9.38
CA ALA A 72 10.75 9.95 10.12
C ALA A 72 10.47 11.10 9.16
N ASP A 73 9.63 12.05 9.57
CA ASP A 73 9.22 13.18 8.72
C ASP A 73 10.37 14.17 8.49
N TRP A 74 11.36 14.20 9.38
CA TRP A 74 12.57 15.02 9.26
C TRP A 74 13.65 14.38 8.36
N SER A 75 13.45 13.13 7.93
CA SER A 75 14.41 12.40 7.09
C SER A 75 14.09 12.57 5.60
N GLY A 76 14.88 13.39 4.92
CA GLY A 76 14.79 13.58 3.46
C GLY A 76 14.85 12.26 2.66
N PRO A 77 15.79 11.34 2.94
CA PRO A 77 15.83 10.01 2.33
C PRO A 77 14.54 9.20 2.54
N SER A 78 13.90 9.31 3.70
CA SER A 78 12.64 8.60 3.97
C SER A 78 11.50 9.12 3.10
N GLN A 79 11.34 10.45 3.01
CA GLN A 79 10.28 11.08 2.23
C GLN A 79 10.32 10.69 0.74
N MET A 80 11.52 10.52 0.17
CA MET A 80 11.69 10.10 -1.22
C MET A 80 11.56 8.58 -1.43
N TYR A 81 11.81 7.79 -0.40
CA TYR A 81 11.89 6.34 -0.51
C TYR A 81 10.55 5.65 -0.24
N ILE A 82 9.76 6.15 0.70
CA ILE A 82 8.41 5.62 1.00
C ILE A 82 7.53 5.50 -0.26
N PRO A 83 7.41 6.53 -1.13
CA PRO A 83 6.59 6.41 -2.34
C PRO A 83 7.08 5.33 -3.30
N ARG A 84 8.38 5.00 -3.30
CA ARG A 84 8.94 3.91 -4.13
C ARG A 84 8.54 2.55 -3.60
N ILE A 85 8.56 2.39 -2.28
CA ILE A 85 8.10 1.18 -1.60
C ILE A 85 6.61 0.96 -1.85
N GLU A 86 5.81 2.01 -1.66
CA GLU A 86 4.38 1.99 -1.95
C GLU A 86 4.13 1.57 -3.41
N ASN A 87 4.88 2.12 -4.36
CA ASN A 87 4.78 1.77 -5.77
C ASN A 87 5.14 0.31 -6.04
N ALA A 88 6.29 -0.16 -5.57
CA ALA A 88 6.71 -1.55 -5.74
C ALA A 88 5.67 -2.53 -5.15
N ALA A 89 5.19 -2.26 -3.93
CA ALA A 89 4.20 -3.11 -3.28
C ALA A 89 2.86 -3.12 -4.02
N MET A 90 2.46 -2.02 -4.68
CA MET A 90 1.22 -1.97 -5.46
C MET A 90 1.13 -3.05 -6.54
N HIS A 91 2.26 -3.58 -7.03
CA HIS A 91 2.27 -4.67 -8.02
C HIS A 91 1.86 -6.06 -7.46
N TYR A 92 1.77 -6.23 -6.14
CA TYR A 92 1.53 -7.53 -5.50
C TYR A 92 0.26 -7.56 -4.66
N ASP A 93 -0.83 -8.18 -5.12
CA ASP A 93 -2.15 -8.11 -4.45
C ASP A 93 -2.17 -8.62 -3.01
N MET A 94 -1.26 -9.53 -2.66
CA MET A 94 -1.19 -10.16 -1.34
C MET A 94 -0.25 -9.44 -0.36
N LEU A 95 0.42 -8.36 -0.78
CA LEU A 95 1.38 -7.64 0.05
C LEU A 95 0.76 -6.33 0.56
N THR A 96 0.89 -6.08 1.85
CA THR A 96 0.45 -4.82 2.47
C THR A 96 1.66 -4.00 2.93
N VAL A 97 1.50 -2.67 3.04
CA VAL A 97 2.53 -1.74 3.50
C VAL A 97 2.05 -1.01 4.74
N ALA A 98 2.81 -1.11 5.82
CA ALA A 98 2.57 -0.38 7.06
C ALA A 98 3.64 0.70 7.20
N LYS A 99 3.25 1.96 7.37
CA LYS A 99 4.18 3.06 7.62
C LYS A 99 4.24 3.35 9.11
N VAL A 100 5.43 3.26 9.69
CA VAL A 100 5.66 3.49 11.10
C VAL A 100 6.54 4.73 11.24
N ASN A 101 6.02 5.78 11.84
CA ASN A 101 6.83 6.93 12.20
C ASN A 101 7.49 6.69 13.55
N ILE A 102 8.82 6.70 13.58
CA ILE A 102 9.60 6.43 14.81
C ILE A 102 9.42 7.48 15.91
N ASP A 103 9.00 8.70 15.54
CA ASP A 103 8.74 9.78 16.51
C ASP A 103 7.41 9.55 17.27
N TYR A 104 6.46 8.82 16.66
CA TYR A 104 5.15 8.50 17.26
C TYR A 104 5.12 7.09 17.89
N CYS A 105 5.87 6.16 17.31
CA CYS A 105 5.91 4.74 17.70
C CYS A 105 7.31 4.33 18.15
N SER A 106 7.87 5.07 19.11
CA SER A 106 9.26 4.86 19.57
C SER A 106 9.47 3.52 20.26
N ASP A 107 8.45 3.02 20.95
CA ASP A 107 8.40 1.70 21.58
C ASP A 107 8.50 0.57 20.55
N VAL A 108 7.74 0.67 19.45
CA VAL A 108 7.84 -0.28 18.34
C VAL A 108 9.23 -0.21 17.71
N ALA A 109 9.75 1.00 17.45
CA ALA A 109 11.07 1.17 16.87
C ALA A 109 12.17 0.54 17.74
N GLU A 110 12.10 0.71 19.07
CA GLU A 110 13.04 0.12 20.03
C GLU A 110 12.93 -1.41 20.06
N GLU A 111 11.72 -1.98 20.09
CA GLU A 111 11.50 -3.42 20.10
C GLU A 111 12.13 -4.11 18.87
N PHE A 112 12.02 -3.48 17.70
CA PHE A 112 12.61 -4.00 16.46
C PHE A 112 14.03 -3.48 16.20
N GLY A 113 14.67 -2.79 17.15
CA GLY A 113 16.04 -2.32 17.03
C GLY A 113 16.27 -1.36 15.86
N VAL A 114 15.28 -0.53 15.55
CA VAL A 114 15.36 0.46 14.46
C VAL A 114 16.07 1.72 14.97
N GLU A 115 17.37 1.78 14.74
CA GLU A 115 18.20 2.93 15.12
C GLU A 115 18.34 3.97 13.98
N ASN A 116 18.15 3.53 12.73
CA ASN A 116 18.34 4.35 11.54
C ASN A 116 17.10 4.31 10.65
N VAL A 117 16.79 5.42 9.98
CA VAL A 117 15.68 5.53 9.02
C VAL A 117 16.17 6.01 7.66
N PRO A 118 15.62 5.50 6.54
CA PRO A 118 14.56 4.50 6.48
C PRO A 118 15.04 3.09 6.81
N THR A 119 14.20 2.29 7.47
CA THR A 119 14.41 0.85 7.68
C THR A 119 13.16 0.10 7.28
N ILE A 120 13.32 -0.94 6.48
CA ILE A 120 12.24 -1.75 5.95
C ILE A 120 12.33 -3.15 6.51
N ILE A 121 11.21 -3.64 7.06
CA ILE A 121 11.14 -4.98 7.65
C ILE A 121 9.93 -5.70 7.07
N GLY A 122 10.16 -6.88 6.50
CA GLY A 122 9.11 -7.77 6.01
C GLY A 122 8.63 -8.70 7.11
N PHE A 123 7.31 -8.76 7.30
CA PHE A 123 6.65 -9.62 8.26
C PHE A 123 5.71 -10.61 7.57
N ASN A 124 5.63 -11.82 8.10
CA ASN A 124 4.64 -12.81 7.73
C ASN A 124 4.25 -13.62 8.96
N ASN A 125 2.95 -13.73 9.25
CA ASN A 125 2.44 -14.41 10.46
C ASN A 125 3.11 -13.95 11.77
N GLY A 126 3.46 -12.67 11.86
CA GLY A 126 4.11 -12.09 13.04
C GLY A 126 5.61 -12.35 13.16
N GLU A 127 6.23 -13.05 12.20
CA GLU A 127 7.66 -13.28 12.15
C GLU A 127 8.35 -12.33 11.18
N GLU A 128 9.54 -11.84 11.55
CA GLU A 128 10.43 -11.07 10.67
C GLU A 128 11.06 -12.01 9.63
N ILE A 129 10.74 -11.79 8.36
CA ILE A 129 11.26 -12.57 7.23
C ILE A 129 12.53 -11.94 6.64
N SER A 130 12.53 -10.62 6.55
CA SER A 130 13.62 -9.88 5.93
C SER A 130 13.73 -8.48 6.52
N ARG A 131 14.95 -7.94 6.51
CA ARG A 131 15.26 -6.59 7.00
C ARG A 131 16.24 -5.92 6.08
N ILE A 132 15.98 -4.65 5.81
CA ILE A 132 16.86 -3.79 5.04
C ILE A 132 16.94 -2.43 5.71
N GLU A 133 18.16 -2.01 6.00
CA GLU A 133 18.46 -0.69 6.55
C GLU A 133 18.94 0.22 5.42
N GLY A 134 18.37 1.42 5.36
CA GLY A 134 18.69 2.42 4.35
C GLY A 134 17.86 2.30 3.07
N VAL A 135 18.43 2.81 1.99
CA VAL A 135 17.75 2.97 0.70
C VAL A 135 18.27 1.92 -0.28
N LEU A 136 17.36 1.17 -0.90
CA LEU A 136 17.67 0.30 -2.02
C LEU A 136 17.38 0.96 -3.36
N GLU A 137 18.02 0.42 -4.39
CA GLU A 137 17.61 0.58 -5.78
C GLU A 137 16.27 -0.10 -6.05
N GLU A 138 15.61 0.34 -7.12
CA GLU A 138 14.25 -0.08 -7.46
C GLU A 138 14.13 -1.59 -7.72
N ASP A 139 15.07 -2.19 -8.45
CA ASP A 139 15.08 -3.64 -8.70
C ASP A 139 15.14 -4.47 -7.41
N ASN A 140 15.88 -3.98 -6.42
CA ASN A 140 16.01 -4.65 -5.13
C ASN A 140 14.74 -4.55 -4.27
N LEU A 141 13.89 -3.54 -4.48
CA LEU A 141 12.58 -3.45 -3.84
C LEU A 141 11.64 -4.54 -4.36
N TYR A 142 11.62 -4.79 -5.67
CA TYR A 142 10.81 -5.87 -6.24
C TYR A 142 11.29 -7.23 -5.75
N ASN A 143 12.61 -7.47 -5.75
CA ASN A 143 13.19 -8.70 -5.21
C ASN A 143 12.82 -8.92 -3.73
N LEU A 144 12.82 -7.85 -2.93
CA LEU A 144 12.38 -7.92 -1.53
C LEU A 144 10.90 -8.33 -1.41
N CYS A 145 10.02 -7.73 -2.23
CA CYS A 145 8.60 -8.05 -2.23
C CYS A 145 8.37 -9.52 -2.60
N GLU A 146 9.05 -10.01 -3.65
CA GLU A 146 8.98 -11.41 -4.08
C GLU A 146 9.48 -12.35 -2.99
N HIS A 147 10.62 -12.05 -2.37
CA HIS A 147 11.19 -12.85 -1.30
C HIS A 147 10.23 -13.01 -0.11
N ILE A 148 9.55 -11.94 0.29
CA ILE A 148 8.55 -11.99 1.38
C ILE A 148 7.37 -12.90 0.98
N LEU A 149 6.90 -12.78 -0.26
CA LEU A 149 5.78 -13.57 -0.77
C LEU A 149 6.11 -15.07 -0.88
N GLU A 150 7.34 -15.42 -1.23
CA GLU A 150 7.81 -16.81 -1.26
C GLU A 150 7.70 -17.49 0.12
N HIS A 151 7.88 -16.75 1.21
CA HIS A 151 7.75 -17.26 2.58
C HIS A 151 6.31 -17.51 3.02
N VAL A 152 5.31 -17.01 2.28
CA VAL A 152 3.89 -17.30 2.55
C VAL A 152 3.55 -18.76 2.19
N HIS A 153 4.27 -19.34 1.23
CA HIS A 153 3.98 -20.68 0.71
C HIS A 153 4.63 -21.84 1.50
N GLN A 154 5.51 -21.54 2.46
CA GLN A 154 6.23 -22.54 3.27
C GLN A 154 5.47 -22.93 4.52
#